data_AF-A0A519WX05-F1
#
_entry.id   AF-A0A519WX05-F1
#
_cell.length_a   1.000
_cell.length_b   1.000
_cell.length_c   1.000
_cell.angle_alpha   90.00
_cell.angle_beta   90.00
_cell.angle_gamma   90.00
#
_symmetry.space_group_name_H-M   'P 1'
#
loop_
_entity.id
_entity.type
_entity.pdbx_description
1 polymer ?
#
loop_
_entity_poly.entity_id
_entity_poly.type
_entity_poly.pdbx_seq_one_letter_code
_entity_poly.pdbx_strand_id
1 'polypeptide(L)'
;MAKITKHPADENPLAFLKEFTEARIAVGTTGTSIPAKALLDFNLAHAHARDAVYSTVDVDQLSADLAEVHLQMVSLCSSVTDRVQYLQRPDLGRKLNSESVKILTEQITGADVTIVIIDGLSSFAINDNAINLLKLLVPRLQDSE
;
A
#
# COMPACT_ATOMS: atom_id res chain seq x y z
N MET A 1 28.98 11.49 38.27
CA MET A 1 27.99 11.35 37.19
C MET A 1 27.58 12.74 36.73
N ALA A 2 27.92 13.13 35.50
CA ALA A 2 27.48 14.41 34.97
C ALA A 2 25.96 14.37 34.77
N LYS A 3 25.23 15.29 35.42
CA LYS A 3 23.79 15.47 35.20
C LYS A 3 23.58 15.86 33.74
N ILE A 4 22.88 15.02 32.97
CA ILE A 4 22.36 15.42 31.66
C ILE A 4 21.22 16.40 31.95
N THR A 5 21.56 17.68 32.05
CA THR A 5 20.58 18.76 32.04
C THR A 5 19.95 18.79 30.64
N LYS A 6 18.68 18.39 30.55
CA LYS A 6 17.82 18.69 29.40
C LYS A 6 17.85 20.21 29.26
N HIS A 7 18.52 20.71 28.22
CA HIS A 7 18.34 22.12 27.86
C HIS A 7 16.86 22.30 27.52
N PRO A 8 16.20 23.39 27.95
CA PRO A 8 14.80 23.59 27.67
C PRO A 8 14.67 23.64 26.15
N ALA A 9 14.06 22.61 25.58
CA ALA A 9 13.66 22.59 24.18
C ALA A 9 12.38 23.42 24.08
N ASP A 10 12.48 24.71 24.39
CA ASP A 10 11.34 25.60 24.37
C ASP A 10 11.21 26.15 22.94
N GLU A 11 10.20 25.60 22.27
CA GLU A 11 9.65 25.93 20.96
C GLU A 11 10.63 25.83 19.79
N ASN A 12 10.53 24.72 19.05
CA ASN A 12 10.99 24.74 17.67
C ASN A 12 10.11 25.74 16.91
N PRO A 13 10.61 26.92 16.52
CA PRO A 13 9.79 27.99 15.94
C PRO A 13 9.18 27.60 14.59
N LEU A 14 9.69 26.51 14.00
CA LEU A 14 9.21 25.95 12.74
C LEU A 14 8.25 24.78 12.95
N ALA A 15 7.89 24.43 14.19
CA ALA A 15 7.01 23.29 14.47
C ALA A 15 5.64 23.43 13.80
N PHE A 16 5.09 24.64 13.71
CA PHE A 16 3.81 24.91 13.04
C PHE A 16 3.82 24.51 11.56
N LEU A 17 5.00 24.50 10.90
CA LEU A 17 5.10 24.09 9.50
C LEU A 17 4.77 22.61 9.29
N LYS A 18 4.86 21.78 10.34
CA LYS A 18 4.51 20.35 10.26
C LYS A 18 3.04 20.12 9.92
N GLU A 19 2.15 21.04 10.26
CA GLU A 19 0.72 20.91 9.93
C GLU A 19 0.45 20.98 8.43
N PHE A 20 1.39 21.53 7.66
CA PHE A 20 1.26 21.71 6.21
C PHE A 20 1.95 20.60 5.41
N THR A 21 2.63 19.64 6.05
CA THR A 21 3.34 18.56 5.35
C THR A 21 3.60 17.33 6.21
N GLU A 22 3.43 16.15 5.61
CA GLU A 22 3.87 14.87 6.18
C GLU A 22 5.40 14.70 6.14
N ALA A 23 6.13 15.59 5.46
CA ALA A 23 7.58 15.56 5.44
C ALA A 23 8.15 15.77 6.86
N ARG A 24 9.21 15.02 7.19
CA ARG A 24 9.89 15.10 8.49
C ARG A 24 10.75 16.37 8.59
N ILE A 25 10.10 17.53 8.64
CA ILE A 25 10.72 18.85 8.85
C ILE A 25 10.69 19.24 10.32
N ALA A 26 11.40 20.32 10.69
CA ALA A 26 11.39 20.85 12.06
C ALA A 26 11.62 19.73 13.13
N VAL A 27 12.57 18.84 12.84
CA VAL A 27 12.90 17.67 13.68
C VAL A 27 13.78 18.08 14.87
N GLY A 28 14.49 19.20 14.76
CA GLY A 28 15.48 19.65 15.72
C GLY A 28 16.81 18.91 15.58
N THR A 29 17.76 19.23 16.44
CA THR A 29 19.10 18.62 16.47
C THR A 29 19.57 18.40 17.90
N THR A 30 20.43 17.40 18.09
CA THR A 30 21.21 17.19 19.31
C THR A 30 22.68 17.30 18.93
N GLY A 31 23.27 18.49 19.15
CA GLY A 31 24.58 18.83 18.58
C GLY A 31 24.51 18.85 17.04
N THR A 32 25.35 18.06 16.39
CA THR A 32 25.37 17.90 14.91
C THR A 32 24.53 16.71 14.42
N SER A 33 23.78 16.05 15.32
CA SER A 33 23.05 14.80 15.04
C SER A 33 21.54 14.93 15.18
N ILE A 34 20.80 13.94 14.66
CA ILE A 34 19.34 13.83 14.78
C ILE A 34 18.98 13.47 16.23
N PRO A 35 17.91 14.05 16.81
CA PRO A 35 17.42 13.65 18.12
C PRO A 35 17.04 12.17 18.18
N ALA A 36 17.36 11.51 19.30
CA ALA A 36 17.17 10.06 19.45
C ALA A 36 15.72 9.61 19.14
N LYS A 37 14.71 10.36 19.59
CA LYS A 37 13.30 10.05 19.31
C LYS A 37 13.02 10.02 17.80
N ALA A 38 13.45 11.05 17.07
CA ALA A 38 13.22 11.13 15.64
C ALA A 38 13.96 10.03 14.86
N LEU A 39 15.14 9.61 15.33
CA LEU A 39 15.86 8.47 14.77
C LEU A 39 15.10 7.15 15.01
N LEU A 40 14.55 6.94 16.21
CA LEU A 40 13.73 5.76 16.52
C LEU A 40 12.45 5.73 15.69
N ASP A 41 11.75 6.86 15.57
CA ASP A 41 10.55 7.00 14.74
C ASP A 41 10.85 6.75 13.26
N PHE A 42 12.06 7.06 12.79
CA PHE A 42 12.51 6.76 11.42
C PHE A 42 12.76 5.26 11.24
N ASN A 43 13.46 4.63 12.19
CA ASN A 43 13.75 3.19 12.14
C ASN A 43 12.47 2.35 12.20
N LEU A 44 11.50 2.75 13.02
CA LEU A 44 10.19 2.08 13.09
C LEU A 44 9.45 2.18 11.75
N ALA A 45 9.40 3.37 11.15
CA ALA A 45 8.78 3.55 9.84
C ALA A 45 9.49 2.74 8.74
N HIS A 46 10.82 2.63 8.79
CA HIS A 46 11.58 1.79 7.87
C HIS A 46 11.26 0.29 8.06
N ALA A 47 11.11 -0.18 9.29
CA ALA A 47 10.66 -1.55 9.55
C ALA A 47 9.27 -1.81 8.94
N HIS A 48 8.29 -0.93 9.21
CA HIS A 48 6.96 -1.03 8.61
C HIS A 48 6.98 -1.00 7.08
N ALA A 49 7.82 -0.15 6.47
CA ALA A 49 7.96 -0.10 5.01
C ALA A 49 8.49 -1.43 4.43
N ARG A 50 9.43 -2.09 5.13
CA ARG A 50 9.92 -3.41 4.72
C ARG A 50 8.84 -4.47 4.86
N ASP A 51 8.10 -4.48 5.96
CA ASP A 51 7.01 -5.44 6.18
C ASP A 51 5.92 -5.29 5.10
N ALA A 52 5.59 -4.06 4.71
CA ALA A 52 4.63 -3.79 3.66
C ALA A 52 5.03 -4.40 2.29
N VAL A 53 6.33 -4.42 1.95
CA VAL A 53 6.82 -5.03 0.71
C VAL A 53 6.64 -6.55 0.68
N TYR A 54 6.71 -7.19 1.84
CA TYR A 54 6.54 -8.65 1.98
C TYR A 54 5.13 -9.07 2.38
N SER A 55 4.21 -8.11 2.58
CA SER A 55 2.81 -8.41 2.82
C SER A 55 2.16 -9.14 1.63
N THR A 56 1.08 -9.86 1.92
CA THR A 56 0.29 -10.61 0.96
C THR A 56 -1.14 -10.09 0.94
N VAL A 57 -1.79 -10.18 -0.22
CA VAL A 57 -3.22 -9.85 -0.32
C VAL A 57 -4.02 -10.99 0.29
N ASP A 58 -5.01 -10.63 1.11
CA ASP A 58 -5.98 -11.59 1.62
C ASP A 58 -7.07 -11.81 0.58
N VAL A 59 -6.83 -12.75 -0.33
CA VAL A 59 -7.72 -13.03 -1.48
C VAL A 59 -9.07 -13.55 -0.99
N ASP A 60 -9.08 -14.32 0.09
CA ASP A 60 -10.30 -14.91 0.65
C ASP A 60 -11.18 -13.82 1.26
N GLN A 61 -10.59 -12.93 2.06
CA GLN A 61 -11.33 -11.78 2.61
C GLN A 61 -11.79 -10.83 1.50
N LEU A 62 -10.94 -10.53 0.52
CA LEU A 62 -11.32 -9.66 -0.60
C LEU A 62 -12.49 -10.25 -1.40
N SER A 63 -12.49 -11.55 -1.64
CA SER A 63 -13.58 -12.26 -2.32
C SER A 63 -14.88 -12.18 -1.52
N ALA A 64 -14.82 -12.39 -0.20
CA ALA A 64 -15.98 -12.26 0.68
C ALA A 64 -16.57 -10.84 0.67
N ASP A 65 -15.71 -9.82 0.76
CA ASP A 65 -16.14 -8.42 0.79
C ASP A 65 -16.70 -7.94 -0.56
N LEU A 66 -16.22 -8.50 -1.68
CA LEU A 66 -16.74 -8.19 -3.02
C LEU A 66 -18.19 -8.64 -3.21
N ALA A 67 -18.64 -9.66 -2.46
CA ALA A 67 -20.04 -10.07 -2.47
C ALA A 67 -20.98 -8.92 -2.05
N GLU A 68 -20.55 -8.02 -1.16
CA GLU A 68 -21.32 -6.85 -0.76
C GLU A 68 -21.50 -5.83 -1.90
N VAL A 69 -20.56 -5.80 -2.84
CA VAL A 69 -20.54 -4.88 -3.99
C VAL A 69 -21.16 -5.53 -5.24
N HIS A 70 -21.67 -6.77 -5.13
CA HIS A 70 -22.32 -7.52 -6.21
C HIS A 70 -21.45 -7.67 -7.47
N LEU A 71 -20.12 -7.70 -7.31
CA LEU A 71 -19.19 -7.94 -8.40
C LEU A 71 -18.65 -9.37 -8.35
N GLN A 72 -18.45 -9.96 -9.53
CA GLN A 72 -17.76 -11.23 -9.66
C GLN A 72 -16.24 -11.00 -9.63
N MET A 73 -15.53 -11.79 -8.81
CA MET A 73 -14.08 -11.79 -8.75
C MET A 73 -13.51 -12.96 -9.54
N VAL A 74 -12.49 -12.70 -10.36
CA VAL A 74 -11.64 -13.73 -10.95
C VAL A 74 -10.23 -13.55 -10.44
N SER A 75 -9.69 -14.55 -9.75
CA SER A 75 -8.32 -14.53 -9.27
C SER A 75 -7.36 -14.95 -10.38
N LEU A 76 -6.37 -14.11 -10.67
CA LEU A 76 -5.40 -14.31 -11.74
C LEU A 76 -3.98 -14.12 -11.20
N CYS A 77 -3.04 -14.88 -11.73
CA CYS A 77 -1.64 -14.84 -11.37
C CYS A 77 -0.78 -14.34 -12.53
N SER A 78 0.21 -13.50 -12.22
CA SER A 78 1.27 -13.17 -13.17
C SER A 78 2.18 -14.37 -13.42
N SER A 79 3.15 -14.21 -14.33
CA SER A 79 4.15 -15.22 -14.65
C SER A 79 5.21 -15.38 -13.56
N VAL A 80 5.11 -14.63 -12.46
CA VAL A 80 6.01 -14.75 -11.32
C VAL A 80 5.61 -15.92 -10.43
N THR A 81 6.60 -16.61 -9.87
CA THR A 81 6.37 -17.74 -8.96
C THR A 81 6.35 -17.34 -7.49
N ASP A 82 7.00 -16.23 -7.16
CA ASP A 82 7.16 -15.75 -5.78
C ASP A 82 7.46 -14.25 -5.74
N ARG A 83 7.42 -13.69 -4.52
CA ARG A 83 7.67 -12.27 -4.25
C ARG A 83 9.10 -11.84 -4.61
N VAL A 84 10.10 -12.70 -4.43
CA VAL A 84 11.50 -12.36 -4.74
C VAL A 84 11.66 -12.17 -6.25
N GLN A 85 11.12 -13.10 -7.04
CA GLN A 85 11.10 -12.99 -8.49
C GLN A 85 10.30 -11.77 -8.93
N TYR A 86 9.16 -11.49 -8.31
CA TYR A 86 8.38 -10.28 -8.62
C TYR A 86 9.18 -8.98 -8.48
N LEU A 87 9.97 -8.86 -7.40
CA LEU A 87 10.83 -7.68 -7.17
C LEU A 87 12.00 -7.57 -8.15
N GLN A 88 12.46 -8.69 -8.72
CA GLN A 88 13.64 -8.72 -9.59
C GLN A 88 13.29 -8.80 -11.09
N ARG A 89 12.09 -9.25 -11.44
CA ARG A 89 11.66 -9.55 -12.82
C ARG A 89 10.35 -8.83 -13.16
N PRO A 90 10.41 -7.50 -13.34
CA PRO A 90 9.24 -6.71 -13.74
C PRO A 90 8.68 -7.13 -15.10
N ASP A 91 9.48 -7.75 -15.95
CA ASP A 91 9.04 -8.31 -17.23
C ASP A 91 8.08 -9.50 -17.07
N LEU A 92 8.25 -10.32 -16.03
CA LEU A 92 7.36 -11.43 -15.70
C LEU A 92 6.13 -10.94 -14.92
N GLY A 93 6.29 -9.97 -14.02
CA GLY A 93 5.17 -9.38 -13.26
C GLY A 93 4.14 -8.67 -14.15
N ARG A 94 4.52 -8.26 -15.37
CA ARG A 94 3.64 -7.63 -16.37
C ARG A 94 2.92 -8.61 -17.29
N LYS A 95 3.13 -9.92 -17.12
CA LYS A 95 2.53 -10.96 -17.97
C LYS A 95 1.74 -11.94 -17.12
N LEU A 96 0.53 -12.29 -17.52
CA LEU A 96 -0.23 -13.37 -16.89
C LEU A 96 0.44 -14.73 -17.15
N ASN A 97 0.31 -15.67 -16.22
CA ASN A 97 0.70 -17.05 -16.47
C ASN A 97 -0.31 -17.73 -17.44
N SER A 98 0.10 -18.85 -18.03
CA SER A 98 -0.71 -19.53 -19.05
C SER A 98 -2.08 -20.00 -18.56
N GLU A 99 -2.21 -20.33 -17.27
CA GLU A 99 -3.49 -20.74 -16.66
C GLU A 99 -4.45 -19.55 -16.54
N SER A 100 -3.95 -18.41 -16.04
CA SER A 100 -4.71 -17.17 -15.89
C SER A 100 -5.17 -16.61 -17.23
N VAL A 101 -4.34 -16.75 -18.27
CA VAL A 101 -4.76 -16.38 -19.63
C VAL A 101 -5.95 -17.21 -20.08
N LYS A 102 -5.97 -18.53 -19.84
CA LYS A 102 -7.09 -19.40 -20.20
C LYS A 102 -8.37 -19.01 -19.44
N ILE A 103 -8.27 -18.86 -18.12
CA ILE A 103 -9.38 -18.42 -17.26
C ILE A 103 -9.98 -17.12 -17.81
N LEU A 104 -9.12 -16.12 -18.09
CA LEU A 104 -9.57 -14.82 -18.60
C LEU A 104 -10.30 -14.95 -19.94
N THR A 105 -9.77 -15.74 -20.89
CA THR A 105 -10.37 -15.92 -22.21
C THR A 105 -11.68 -16.71 -22.18
N GLU A 106 -11.88 -17.59 -21.20
CA GLU A 106 -13.06 -18.45 -21.09
C GLU A 106 -14.19 -17.79 -20.29
N GLN A 107 -13.85 -16.99 -19.27
CA GLN A 107 -14.83 -16.48 -18.30
C GLN A 107 -15.25 -15.02 -18.55
N ILE A 108 -14.41 -14.20 -19.19
CA ILE A 108 -14.68 -12.77 -19.34
C ILE A 108 -14.98 -12.44 -20.79
N THR A 109 -16.24 -12.13 -21.08
CA THR A 109 -16.66 -11.59 -22.39
C THR A 109 -17.71 -10.49 -22.20
N GLY A 110 -17.62 -9.41 -22.99
CA GLY A 110 -18.69 -8.41 -23.10
C GLY A 110 -18.83 -7.40 -21.96
N ALA A 111 -17.74 -7.01 -21.28
CA ALA A 111 -17.76 -5.92 -20.31
C ALA A 111 -17.36 -4.57 -20.94
N ASP A 112 -18.11 -3.50 -20.66
CA ASP A 112 -17.76 -2.12 -21.06
C ASP A 112 -16.59 -1.56 -20.24
N VAL A 113 -16.54 -1.92 -18.95
CA VAL A 113 -15.49 -1.50 -18.01
C VAL A 113 -15.04 -2.70 -17.19
N THR A 114 -13.72 -2.87 -17.07
CA THR A 114 -13.10 -3.91 -16.23
C THR A 114 -12.23 -3.26 -15.16
N ILE A 115 -12.42 -3.69 -13.91
CA ILE A 115 -11.60 -3.25 -12.78
C ILE A 115 -10.58 -4.35 -12.47
N VAL A 116 -9.30 -4.00 -12.47
CA VAL A 116 -8.21 -4.92 -12.16
C VAL A 116 -7.56 -4.50 -10.84
N ILE A 117 -7.59 -5.39 -9.85
CA ILE A 117 -6.94 -5.20 -8.56
C ILE A 117 -5.65 -6.01 -8.56
N ILE A 118 -4.54 -5.35 -8.26
CA ILE A 118 -3.20 -5.96 -8.29
C ILE A 118 -2.52 -5.65 -6.96
N ASP A 119 -1.95 -6.65 -6.32
CA ASP A 119 -1.22 -6.52 -5.06
C ASP A 119 -0.05 -5.51 -5.15
N GLY A 120 0.67 -5.51 -6.27
CA GLY A 120 1.74 -4.57 -6.54
C GLY A 120 2.91 -4.71 -5.57
N LEU A 121 3.41 -3.57 -5.09
CA LEU A 121 4.49 -3.49 -4.09
C LEU A 121 3.97 -3.31 -2.66
N SER A 122 2.65 -3.19 -2.47
CA SER A 122 2.03 -3.01 -1.16
C SER A 122 0.67 -3.68 -1.13
N SER A 123 0.64 -4.94 -0.70
CA SER A 123 -0.62 -5.66 -0.49
C SER A 123 -1.46 -5.02 0.62
N PHE A 124 -0.82 -4.37 1.59
CA PHE A 124 -1.49 -3.56 2.61
C PHE A 124 -2.43 -2.52 2.01
N ALA A 125 -2.00 -1.80 0.96
CA ALA A 125 -2.83 -0.79 0.31
C ALA A 125 -4.12 -1.39 -0.28
N ILE A 126 -4.03 -2.58 -0.87
CA ILE A 126 -5.17 -3.29 -1.45
C ILE A 126 -6.11 -3.76 -0.35
N ASN A 127 -5.58 -4.45 0.67
CA ASN A 127 -6.39 -5.00 1.76
C ASN A 127 -7.19 -3.90 2.49
N ASP A 128 -6.65 -2.70 2.62
CA ASP A 128 -7.29 -1.60 3.36
C ASP A 128 -8.22 -0.73 2.49
N ASN A 129 -7.90 -0.55 1.20
CA ASN A 129 -8.57 0.46 0.38
C ASN A 129 -9.43 -0.09 -0.76
N ALA A 130 -9.19 -1.32 -1.25
CA ALA A 130 -9.82 -1.80 -2.47
C ALA A 130 -11.36 -1.83 -2.36
N ILE A 131 -11.90 -2.42 -1.30
CA ILE A 131 -13.34 -2.53 -1.08
C ILE A 131 -13.97 -1.16 -0.81
N ASN A 132 -13.31 -0.33 0.00
CA ASN A 132 -13.79 1.02 0.31
C ASN A 132 -13.91 1.87 -0.97
N LEU A 133 -12.94 1.77 -1.88
CA LEU A 133 -13.01 2.43 -3.18
C LEU A 133 -14.14 1.87 -4.05
N LEU A 134 -14.26 0.55 -4.13
CA LEU A 134 -15.29 -0.10 -4.97
C LEU A 134 -16.70 0.22 -4.51
N LYS A 135 -16.96 0.27 -3.20
CA LYS A 135 -18.25 0.68 -2.63
C LYS A 135 -18.68 2.08 -3.08
N LEU A 136 -17.73 2.97 -3.35
CA LEU A 136 -17.99 4.33 -3.84
C LEU A 136 -18.02 4.42 -5.38
N LEU A 137 -17.19 3.62 -6.05
CA LEU A 137 -17.00 3.68 -7.50
C LEU A 137 -18.11 2.95 -8.26
N VAL A 138 -18.45 1.73 -7.85
CA VAL A 138 -19.35 0.84 -8.59
C VAL A 138 -20.74 1.43 -8.78
N PRO A 139 -21.41 2.00 -7.75
CA PRO A 139 -22.72 2.62 -7.94
C PRO A 139 -22.69 3.73 -9.00
N ARG A 140 -21.64 4.57 -9.00
CA ARG A 140 -21.52 5.67 -9.97
C ARG A 140 -21.33 5.21 -11.42
N LEU A 141 -20.67 4.08 -11.61
CA LEU A 141 -20.50 3.48 -12.94
C LEU A 141 -21.78 2.83 -13.44
N GLN A 142 -22.65 2.36 -12.53
CA GLN A 142 -23.94 1.75 -12.85
C GLN A 142 -25.05 2.80 -13.02
N ASP A 143 -24.97 3.93 -12.33
CA ASP A 143 -25.96 5.03 -12.36
C ASP A 143 -25.86 5.91 -13.63
N SER A 144 -24.91 5.66 -14.53
CA SER A 144 -24.66 6.50 -15.72
C SER A 144 -25.52 6.14 -16.95
N GLU A 145 -26.76 5.71 -16.75
CA GLU A 145 -27.80 5.64 -17.80
C GLU A 145 -28.62 6.95 -17.91
#